data_AF-W5MZ50-F1
#
_entry.id   AF-W5MZ50-F1
#
_cell.length_a   1.000
_cell.length_b   1.000
_cell.length_c   1.000
_cell.angle_alpha   90.00
_cell.angle_beta   90.00
_cell.angle_gamma   90.00
#
_symmetry.space_group_name_H-M   'P 1'
#
loop_
_entity.id
_entity.type
_entity.pdbx_description
1 polymer ?
#
loop_
_entity_poly.entity_id
_entity_poly.type
_entity_poly.pdbx_seq_one_letter_code
_entity_poly.pdbx_strand_id
1 'polypeptide(L)'
;MNFQATAYFATSGQRLFIQSCYATVTPNHHSHPRFTVIDNFGCMVDSKSDGCQSRFIPHERKDVLRFTIDAFVFQKKLSKEHMETELYMHCTMVVAKAEVTPGTKACTYNREAGRWEELYGNHEVCKCCDSVCVGGSHAGPRSLVTSDVLTLDLRGDEGGRLTTTAPLTIPGGEEWGHLESKQEPGVWEDVGLQNDAGENPWSMDEERPGLIVEEEFNQIKDDNIAF
;
A
#
# COMPACT_ATOMS: atom_id res chain seq x y z
N MET A 1 1.90 -11.35 4.37
CA MET A 1 0.54 -10.97 3.91
C MET A 1 0.47 -11.17 2.41
N ASN A 2 -0.62 -11.74 1.89
CA ASN A 2 -0.79 -12.01 0.46
C ASN A 2 -1.95 -11.17 -0.05
N PHE A 3 -1.77 -10.45 -1.14
CA PHE A 3 -2.79 -9.56 -1.69
C PHE A 3 -3.15 -9.98 -3.11
N GLN A 4 -4.44 -9.84 -3.41
CA GLN A 4 -4.99 -9.97 -4.75
C GLN A 4 -5.68 -8.65 -5.13
N ALA A 5 -5.29 -8.09 -6.27
CA ALA A 5 -6.00 -7.03 -6.92
C ALA A 5 -6.75 -7.56 -8.14
N THR A 6 -8.02 -7.19 -8.30
CA THR A 6 -8.88 -7.68 -9.39
C THR A 6 -9.64 -6.53 -10.06
N ALA A 7 -9.80 -6.62 -11.39
CA ALA A 7 -10.53 -5.67 -12.22
C ALA A 7 -11.60 -6.36 -13.08
N TYR A 8 -12.83 -6.49 -12.55
CA TYR A 8 -13.91 -7.27 -13.19
C TYR A 8 -14.40 -6.73 -14.55
N PHE A 9 -14.06 -5.49 -14.91
CA PHE A 9 -14.45 -4.87 -16.18
C PHE A 9 -13.37 -4.95 -17.26
N ALA A 10 -12.21 -5.54 -16.99
CA ALA A 10 -11.14 -5.63 -17.98
C ALA A 10 -11.57 -6.52 -19.17
N THR A 11 -11.39 -6.01 -20.39
CA THR A 11 -11.78 -6.71 -21.62
C THR A 11 -10.60 -7.45 -22.25
N SER A 12 -10.89 -8.21 -23.33
CA SER A 12 -9.85 -8.91 -24.09
C SER A 12 -8.77 -7.94 -24.59
N GLY A 13 -7.51 -8.28 -24.34
CA GLY A 13 -6.36 -7.44 -24.69
C GLY A 13 -5.97 -6.39 -23.65
N GLN A 14 -6.73 -6.26 -22.56
CA GLN A 14 -6.37 -5.43 -21.42
C GLN A 14 -5.74 -6.23 -20.28
N ARG A 15 -5.09 -5.50 -19.36
CA ARG A 15 -4.48 -6.02 -18.14
C ARG A 15 -4.61 -5.01 -17.00
N LEU A 16 -4.78 -5.54 -15.79
CA LEU A 16 -4.68 -4.77 -14.55
C LEU A 16 -3.21 -4.52 -14.20
N PHE A 17 -2.91 -3.26 -13.87
CA PHE A 17 -1.63 -2.85 -13.32
C PHE A 17 -1.85 -2.07 -12.03
N ILE A 18 -1.00 -2.34 -11.03
CA ILE A 18 -0.88 -1.54 -9.81
C ILE A 18 0.22 -0.51 -10.05
N GLN A 19 -0.10 0.77 -9.89
CA GLN A 19 0.87 1.84 -10.05
C GLN A 19 1.58 2.21 -8.75
N SER A 20 0.84 2.19 -7.64
CA SER A 20 1.35 2.44 -6.30
C SER A 20 0.48 1.76 -5.26
N CYS A 21 1.06 1.32 -4.15
CA CYS A 21 0.35 0.88 -2.96
C CYS A 21 1.08 1.35 -1.70
N TYR A 22 0.32 1.80 -0.71
CA TYR A 22 0.84 2.17 0.60
C TYR A 22 -0.16 1.82 1.69
N ALA A 23 0.36 1.46 2.86
CA ALA A 23 -0.46 1.12 4.02
C ALA A 23 -0.59 2.28 4.99
N THR A 24 -1.76 2.37 5.65
CA THR A 24 -1.98 3.25 6.80
C THR A 24 -2.70 2.52 7.93
N VAL A 25 -2.83 3.17 9.09
CA VAL A 25 -3.53 2.65 10.29
C VAL A 25 -4.97 3.16 10.40
N THR A 26 -5.51 3.78 9.35
CA THR A 26 -6.89 4.25 9.32
C THR A 26 -7.46 4.05 7.92
N PRO A 27 -8.79 3.98 7.72
CA PRO A 27 -9.34 3.88 6.38
C PRO A 27 -9.09 5.14 5.53
N ASN A 28 -8.70 6.27 6.14
CA ASN A 28 -8.37 7.49 5.42
C ASN A 28 -7.00 7.36 4.72
N HIS A 29 -7.01 7.22 3.40
CA HIS A 29 -5.82 7.14 2.56
C HIS A 29 -4.91 8.38 2.62
N HIS A 30 -5.42 9.53 3.07
CA HIS A 30 -4.60 10.72 3.31
C HIS A 30 -3.85 10.69 4.65
N SER A 31 -4.20 9.75 5.54
CA SER A 31 -3.61 9.67 6.87
C SER A 31 -2.12 9.38 6.83
N HIS A 32 -1.47 9.71 7.95
CA HIS A 32 -0.08 9.39 8.23
C HIS A 32 -0.03 8.64 9.56
N PRO A 33 0.97 7.76 9.76
CA PRO A 33 2.08 7.44 8.85
C PRO A 33 1.67 6.57 7.65
N ARG A 34 2.52 6.55 6.62
CA ARG A 34 2.35 5.70 5.43
C ARG A 34 3.56 4.80 5.24
N PHE A 35 3.30 3.55 4.88
CA PHE A 35 4.34 2.60 4.48
C PHE A 35 4.17 2.28 2.99
N THR A 36 5.10 2.76 2.17
CA THR A 36 5.05 2.56 0.71
C THR A 36 5.56 1.16 0.35
N VAL A 37 4.71 0.38 -0.30
CA VAL A 37 5.02 -0.99 -0.74
C VAL A 37 5.40 -1.01 -2.22
N ILE A 38 4.55 -0.38 -3.03
CA ILE A 38 4.69 -0.29 -4.48
C ILE A 38 4.64 1.19 -4.82
N ASP A 39 5.53 1.64 -5.69
CA ASP A 39 5.54 3.01 -6.18
C ASP A 39 6.07 3.06 -7.62
N ASN A 40 6.23 4.25 -8.17
CA ASN A 40 6.96 4.49 -9.41
C ASN A 40 6.40 3.66 -10.59
N PHE A 41 5.08 3.60 -10.69
CA PHE A 41 4.33 2.85 -11.70
C PHE A 41 4.61 1.34 -11.66
N GLY A 42 4.54 0.72 -10.47
CA GLY A 42 4.62 -0.74 -10.32
C GLY A 42 6.00 -1.29 -9.96
N CYS A 43 6.89 -0.47 -9.39
CA CYS A 43 8.12 -0.93 -8.75
C CYS A 43 7.83 -1.31 -7.29
N MET A 44 8.03 -2.57 -6.92
CA MET A 44 7.87 -3.01 -5.53
C MET A 44 9.05 -2.56 -4.67
N VAL A 45 9.03 -1.30 -4.23
CA VAL A 45 10.11 -0.68 -3.47
C VAL A 45 10.45 -1.43 -2.19
N ASP A 46 9.46 -2.07 -1.56
CA ASP A 46 9.68 -2.87 -0.35
C ASP A 46 10.58 -4.10 -0.59
N SER A 47 10.54 -4.70 -1.78
CA SER A 47 11.43 -5.84 -2.13
C SER A 47 12.93 -5.47 -2.07
N LYS A 48 13.24 -4.16 -2.17
CA LYS A 48 14.60 -3.62 -2.08
C LYS A 48 15.05 -3.32 -0.64
N SER A 49 14.16 -3.44 0.36
CA SER A 49 14.48 -3.33 1.79
C SER A 49 15.14 -4.59 2.35
N ASP A 50 16.26 -4.46 3.07
CA ASP A 50 17.04 -5.61 3.55
C ASP A 50 16.24 -6.59 4.40
N GLY A 51 16.31 -7.88 4.06
CA GLY A 51 15.56 -8.93 4.72
C GLY A 51 14.14 -9.13 4.18
N CYS A 52 13.61 -8.22 3.35
CA CYS A 52 12.27 -8.33 2.82
C CYS A 52 12.14 -9.36 1.69
N GLN A 53 11.04 -10.11 1.68
CA GLN A 53 10.68 -11.13 0.69
C GLN A 53 9.48 -10.72 -0.19
N SER A 54 9.10 -9.46 -0.11
CA SER A 54 8.00 -8.89 -0.88
C SER A 54 8.22 -9.06 -2.38
N ARG A 55 7.20 -9.54 -3.10
CA ARG A 55 7.27 -9.78 -4.54
C ARG A 55 5.90 -9.77 -5.21
N PHE A 56 5.87 -9.48 -6.50
CA PHE A 56 4.72 -9.80 -7.34
C PHE A 56 4.65 -11.31 -7.61
N ILE A 57 3.44 -11.85 -7.74
CA ILE A 57 3.18 -13.28 -8.04
C ILE A 57 2.48 -13.39 -9.40
N PRO A 58 2.97 -14.26 -10.31
CA PRO A 58 2.36 -14.43 -11.61
C PRO A 58 0.98 -15.07 -11.47
N HIS A 59 0.05 -14.64 -12.31
CA HIS A 59 -1.30 -15.18 -12.38
C HIS A 59 -1.72 -15.37 -13.84
N GLU A 60 -2.55 -16.39 -14.10
CA GLU A 60 -3.00 -16.75 -15.46
C GLU A 60 -3.95 -15.69 -16.03
N ARG A 61 -4.84 -15.17 -15.19
CA ARG A 61 -5.79 -14.11 -15.55
C ARG A 61 -5.10 -12.75 -15.63
N LYS A 62 -5.36 -11.99 -16.70
CA LYS A 62 -4.78 -10.64 -16.93
C LYS A 62 -5.46 -9.53 -16.12
N ASP A 63 -6.67 -9.77 -15.65
CA ASP A 63 -7.45 -8.86 -14.82
C ASP A 63 -7.19 -9.05 -13.32
N VAL A 64 -6.24 -9.90 -12.97
CA VAL A 64 -5.80 -10.19 -11.59
C VAL A 64 -4.30 -9.94 -11.49
N LEU A 65 -3.88 -9.23 -10.45
CA LEU A 65 -2.46 -9.07 -10.09
C LEU A 65 -2.28 -9.38 -8.61
N ARG A 66 -1.41 -10.33 -8.30
CA ARG A 66 -1.12 -10.76 -6.93
C ARG A 66 0.24 -10.26 -6.48
N PHE A 67 0.36 -9.96 -5.19
CA PHE A 67 1.63 -9.59 -4.58
C PHE A 67 1.66 -10.00 -3.12
N THR A 68 2.86 -10.20 -2.59
CA THR A 68 3.07 -10.52 -1.18
C THR A 68 3.97 -9.49 -0.56
N ILE A 69 3.73 -9.21 0.72
CA ILE A 69 4.59 -8.37 1.54
C ILE A 69 4.84 -9.03 2.88
N ASP A 70 5.96 -8.69 3.50
CA ASP A 70 6.20 -9.09 4.87
C ASP A 70 5.31 -8.31 5.83
N ALA A 71 4.92 -8.96 6.94
CA ALA A 71 4.14 -8.28 7.96
C ALA A 71 4.98 -7.18 8.63
N PHE A 72 4.39 -6.01 8.82
CA PHE A 72 5.04 -4.86 9.45
C PHE A 72 4.07 -4.17 10.41
N VAL A 73 4.61 -3.40 11.35
CA VAL A 73 3.84 -2.63 12.33
C VAL A 73 4.35 -1.20 12.46
N PHE A 74 3.44 -0.26 12.70
CA PHE A 74 3.81 1.11 13.03
C PHE A 74 4.08 1.22 14.54
N GLN A 75 5.35 1.31 14.94
CA GLN A 75 5.80 1.26 16.34
C GLN A 75 5.06 2.23 17.29
N LYS A 76 4.63 3.41 16.81
CA LYS A 76 3.91 4.41 17.64
C LYS A 76 2.51 3.97 18.10
N LYS A 77 1.98 2.87 17.59
CA LYS A 77 0.62 2.38 17.88
C LYS A 77 0.58 1.09 18.70
N LEU A 78 1.74 0.51 19.04
CA LEU A 78 1.82 -0.62 19.95
C LEU A 78 1.59 -0.14 21.38
N SER A 79 0.36 -0.23 21.88
CA SER A 79 0.12 -0.17 23.33
C SER A 79 0.41 -1.55 23.92
N LYS A 80 0.94 -1.63 25.14
CA LYS A 80 1.19 -2.91 25.83
C LYS A 80 -0.09 -3.73 26.09
N GLU A 81 -1.25 -3.14 25.90
CA GLU A 81 -2.57 -3.74 26.16
C GLU A 81 -3.27 -4.24 24.89
N HIS A 82 -2.98 -3.66 23.73
CA HIS A 82 -3.52 -4.10 22.44
C HIS A 82 -2.39 -4.69 21.60
N MET A 83 -2.34 -6.02 21.57
CA MET A 83 -1.47 -6.77 20.66
C MET A 83 -2.08 -6.94 19.27
N GLU A 84 -3.16 -6.23 18.97
CA GLU A 84 -3.77 -6.21 17.64
C GLU A 84 -3.56 -4.83 17.02
N THR A 85 -3.20 -4.80 15.73
CA THR A 85 -3.11 -3.56 14.95
C THR A 85 -3.89 -3.71 13.66
N GLU A 86 -4.68 -2.69 13.36
CA GLU A 86 -5.43 -2.57 12.11
C GLU A 86 -4.60 -1.82 11.07
N LEU A 87 -4.57 -2.36 9.85
CA LEU A 87 -3.96 -1.75 8.69
C LEU A 87 -4.95 -1.68 7.53
N TYR A 88 -4.74 -0.71 6.65
CA TYR A 88 -5.49 -0.54 5.41
C TYR A 88 -4.50 -0.40 4.26
N MET A 89 -4.70 -1.17 3.19
CA MET A 89 -3.90 -1.10 1.98
C MET A 89 -4.58 -0.20 0.96
N HIS A 90 -3.93 0.89 0.56
CA HIS A 90 -4.43 1.80 -0.46
C HIS A 90 -3.62 1.63 -1.73
N CYS A 91 -4.27 1.32 -2.85
CA CYS A 91 -3.63 1.05 -4.13
C CYS A 91 -4.21 1.90 -5.25
N THR A 92 -3.35 2.57 -6.01
CA THR A 92 -3.72 3.20 -7.28
C THR A 92 -3.54 2.19 -8.41
N MET A 93 -4.62 1.89 -9.12
CA MET A 93 -4.68 0.87 -10.15
C MET A 93 -5.11 1.45 -11.49
N VAL A 94 -4.73 0.76 -12.56
CA VAL A 94 -5.16 1.09 -13.92
C VAL A 94 -5.38 -0.19 -14.72
N VAL A 95 -6.42 -0.19 -15.55
CA VAL A 95 -6.60 -1.17 -16.61
C VAL A 95 -6.15 -0.54 -17.92
N ALA A 96 -5.16 -1.14 -18.56
CA ALA A 96 -4.57 -0.65 -19.80
C ALA A 96 -4.37 -1.80 -20.80
N LYS A 97 -3.84 -1.50 -21.99
CA LYS A 97 -3.40 -2.54 -22.93
C LYS A 97 -2.44 -3.50 -22.22
N ALA A 98 -2.48 -4.78 -22.58
CA ALA A 98 -1.67 -5.81 -21.93
C ALA A 98 -0.14 -5.67 -22.15
N GLU A 99 0.29 -4.76 -23.00
CA GLU A 99 1.70 -4.43 -23.24
C GLU A 99 2.33 -3.81 -21.99
N VAL A 100 3.49 -4.36 -21.61
CA VAL A 100 4.27 -3.84 -20.48
C VAL A 100 5.12 -2.66 -20.94
N THR A 101 5.11 -1.59 -20.15
CA THR A 101 5.87 -0.35 -20.42
C THR A 101 6.49 0.16 -19.12
N PRO A 102 7.42 1.14 -19.16
CA PRO A 102 7.89 1.82 -17.96
C PRO A 102 6.77 2.43 -17.09
N GLY A 103 5.57 2.67 -17.63
CA GLY A 103 4.40 3.17 -16.90
C GLY A 103 3.34 2.13 -16.53
N THR A 104 3.48 0.88 -17.02
CA THR A 104 2.55 -0.24 -16.82
C THR A 104 3.35 -1.54 -16.71
N LYS A 105 3.87 -1.81 -15.50
CA LYS A 105 4.77 -2.92 -15.20
C LYS A 105 4.52 -3.46 -13.80
N ALA A 106 5.06 -4.64 -13.51
CA ALA A 106 5.10 -5.20 -12.16
C ALA A 106 6.53 -5.70 -11.90
N CYS A 107 7.34 -4.87 -11.24
CA CYS A 107 8.77 -5.11 -11.05
C CYS A 107 9.08 -5.48 -9.59
N THR A 108 9.81 -6.58 -9.41
CA THR A 108 10.34 -7.01 -8.10
C THR A 108 11.87 -6.91 -8.14
N TYR A 109 12.50 -6.44 -7.07
CA TYR A 109 13.96 -6.41 -6.97
C TYR A 109 14.48 -7.80 -6.61
N ASN A 110 15.27 -8.39 -7.51
CA ASN A 110 15.96 -9.64 -7.28
C ASN A 110 17.33 -9.35 -6.67
N ARG A 111 17.49 -9.65 -5.38
CA ARG A 111 18.72 -9.41 -4.62
C ARG A 111 19.88 -10.28 -5.07
N GLU A 112 19.62 -11.54 -5.38
CA GLU A 112 20.64 -12.49 -5.83
C GLU A 112 21.23 -12.04 -7.18
N ALA A 113 20.36 -11.55 -8.07
CA ALA A 113 20.75 -11.02 -9.37
C ALA A 113 21.18 -9.55 -9.35
N GLY A 114 20.97 -8.83 -8.25
CA GLY A 114 21.27 -7.40 -8.11
C GLY A 114 20.53 -6.50 -9.11
N ARG A 115 19.30 -6.84 -9.50
CA ARG A 115 18.53 -6.11 -10.53
C ARG A 115 17.03 -6.17 -10.32
N TRP A 116 16.31 -5.24 -10.95
CA TRP A 116 14.86 -5.30 -11.05
C TRP A 116 14.39 -6.24 -12.15
N GLU A 117 13.37 -7.05 -11.86
CA GLU A 117 12.79 -8.04 -12.77
C GLU A 117 11.29 -7.81 -12.95
N GLU A 118 10.87 -7.63 -14.20
CA GLU A 118 9.45 -7.62 -14.59
C GLU A 118 8.83 -9.02 -14.46
N LEU A 119 7.61 -9.08 -13.93
CA LEU A 119 6.88 -10.29 -13.58
C LEU A 119 6.77 -11.34 -14.70
N TYR A 120 6.60 -10.90 -15.94
CA TYR A 120 6.43 -11.75 -17.13
C TYR A 120 7.64 -11.70 -18.08
N GLY A 121 8.77 -11.12 -17.66
CA GLY A 121 10.08 -11.34 -18.26
C GLY A 121 10.69 -10.17 -19.04
N ASN A 122 9.96 -9.10 -19.36
CA ASN A 122 10.56 -7.94 -20.05
C ASN A 122 11.26 -7.00 -19.04
N HIS A 123 12.40 -7.42 -18.48
CA HIS A 123 13.06 -6.70 -17.39
C HIS A 123 13.58 -5.29 -17.77
N GLU A 124 13.72 -4.98 -19.06
CA GLU A 124 14.16 -3.67 -19.56
C GLU A 124 13.25 -2.53 -19.09
N VAL A 125 11.94 -2.76 -18.98
CA VAL A 125 10.99 -1.73 -18.52
C VAL A 125 11.17 -1.39 -17.03
N CYS A 126 11.87 -2.24 -16.27
CA CYS A 126 12.12 -2.04 -14.84
C CYS A 126 13.41 -1.28 -14.55
N LYS A 127 14.28 -0.99 -15.54
CA LYS A 127 15.53 -0.25 -15.33
C LYS A 127 15.33 1.12 -14.69
N CYS A 128 14.16 1.73 -14.91
CA CYS A 128 13.81 3.01 -14.31
C CYS A 128 13.51 2.94 -12.80
N CYS A 129 13.32 1.76 -12.21
CA CYS A 129 12.90 1.62 -10.80
C CYS A 129 13.91 2.13 -9.77
N ASP A 130 15.19 2.28 -10.15
CA ASP A 130 16.21 2.96 -9.31
C ASP A 130 16.22 4.48 -9.47
N SER A 131 15.34 5.01 -10.33
CA SER A 131 15.20 6.42 -10.67
C SER A 131 13.71 6.75 -10.80
N VAL A 132 13.36 7.77 -11.60
CA VAL A 132 11.95 8.10 -11.88
C VAL A 132 11.52 7.39 -13.17
N CYS A 133 10.51 6.54 -13.07
CA CYS A 133 9.84 5.97 -14.23
C CYS A 133 8.85 6.99 -14.80
N VAL A 134 8.84 7.13 -16.12
CA VAL A 134 7.88 7.99 -16.81
C VAL A 134 6.64 7.18 -17.15
N GLY A 135 5.50 7.61 -16.61
CA GLY A 135 4.21 7.04 -16.97
C GLY A 135 3.88 7.32 -18.44
N GLY A 136 3.52 6.31 -19.21
CA GLY A 136 3.06 6.51 -20.59
C GLY A 136 1.69 7.21 -20.64
N SER A 137 1.50 8.12 -21.59
CA SER A 137 0.22 8.79 -21.86
C SER A 137 -0.91 7.84 -22.32
N HIS A 138 -0.61 6.56 -22.50
CA HIS A 138 -1.51 5.52 -22.99
C HIS A 138 -2.15 4.66 -21.88
N ALA A 139 -1.87 4.96 -20.61
CA ALA A 139 -2.54 4.30 -19.50
C ALA A 139 -4.01 4.77 -19.41
N GLY A 140 -4.91 3.84 -19.07
CA GLY A 140 -6.30 4.17 -18.79
C GLY A 140 -6.46 5.09 -17.58
N PRO A 141 -7.70 5.46 -17.24
CA PRO A 141 -7.97 6.26 -16.05
C PRO A 141 -7.55 5.51 -14.78
N ARG A 142 -6.84 6.22 -13.91
CA ARG A 142 -6.35 5.71 -12.61
C ARG A 142 -7.48 5.72 -11.59
N SER A 143 -7.49 4.72 -10.72
CA SER A 143 -8.45 4.63 -9.62
C SER A 143 -7.74 4.24 -8.34
N LEU A 144 -8.03 4.95 -7.26
CA LEU A 144 -7.59 4.58 -5.92
C LEU A 144 -8.61 3.62 -5.31
N VAL A 145 -8.12 2.54 -4.72
CA VAL A 145 -8.94 1.57 -3.98
C VAL A 145 -8.28 1.33 -2.62
N THR A 146 -9.11 1.20 -1.61
CA THR A 146 -8.71 0.86 -0.24
C THR A 146 -9.20 -0.55 0.06
N SER A 147 -8.35 -1.39 0.64
CA SER A 147 -8.74 -2.72 1.11
C SER A 147 -9.70 -2.63 2.29
N ASP A 148 -10.34 -3.76 2.60
CA ASP A 148 -10.90 -3.97 3.93
C ASP A 148 -9.81 -3.93 5.02
N VAL A 149 -10.25 -3.85 6.28
CA VAL A 149 -9.36 -3.82 7.43
C VAL A 149 -8.54 -5.11 7.52
N LEU A 150 -7.24 -4.94 7.72
CA LEU A 150 -6.26 -6.00 7.89
C LEU A 150 -5.88 -6.05 9.37
N THR A 151 -6.25 -7.11 10.07
CA THR A 151 -5.94 -7.27 11.50
C THR A 151 -4.68 -8.09 11.68
N LEU A 152 -3.66 -7.49 12.29
CA LEU A 152 -2.43 -8.17 12.68
C LEU A 152 -2.47 -8.51 14.16
N ASP A 153 -2.48 -9.81 14.50
CA ASP A 153 -2.28 -10.29 15.87
C ASP A 153 -0.78 -10.47 16.14
N LEU A 154 -0.29 -9.78 17.17
CA LEU A 154 1.10 -9.75 17.61
C LEU A 154 1.34 -10.70 18.80
N ARG A 155 0.32 -11.47 19.20
CA ARG A 155 0.43 -12.52 20.24
C ARG A 155 1.10 -13.77 19.66
N GLY A 156 2.43 -13.78 19.59
CA GLY A 156 3.14 -15.05 19.40
C GLY A 156 4.46 -15.03 18.66
N ASP A 157 5.38 -14.11 18.98
CA ASP A 157 6.75 -14.25 18.49
C ASP A 157 7.81 -13.95 19.57
N GLU A 158 7.98 -14.89 20.51
CA GLU A 158 9.15 -14.90 21.40
C GLU A 158 10.39 -15.55 20.75
N GLY A 159 10.39 -15.80 19.43
CA GLY A 159 11.48 -16.49 18.72
C GLY A 159 11.86 -15.97 17.33
N GLY A 160 11.09 -15.08 16.72
CA GLY A 160 11.29 -14.55 15.37
C GLY A 160 11.56 -13.05 15.37
N ARG A 161 12.47 -12.64 14.49
CA ARG A 161 12.92 -11.25 14.37
C ARG A 161 11.87 -10.44 13.59
N LEU A 162 10.78 -10.03 14.22
CA LEU A 162 9.87 -9.01 13.69
C LEU A 162 10.47 -7.61 13.88
N THR A 163 11.32 -7.18 12.94
CA THR A 163 11.72 -5.77 12.83
C THR A 163 11.93 -5.36 11.37
N THR A 164 10.85 -5.30 10.59
CA THR A 164 10.80 -4.32 9.50
C THR A 164 10.18 -3.06 10.08
N THR A 165 11.04 -2.16 10.55
CA THR A 165 10.62 -0.81 10.93
C THR A 165 10.21 -0.12 9.64
N ALA A 166 8.91 0.03 9.38
CA ALA A 166 8.46 0.86 8.27
C ALA A 166 9.07 2.26 8.44
N PRO A 167 9.93 2.73 7.51
CA PRO A 167 10.45 4.08 7.60
C PRO A 167 9.28 5.07 7.53
N LEU A 168 9.18 5.95 8.53
CA LEU A 168 8.21 7.02 8.53
C LEU A 168 8.62 8.02 7.44
N THR A 169 8.03 7.94 6.26
CA THR A 169 8.18 9.00 5.26
C THR A 169 7.39 10.22 5.74
N ILE A 170 8.06 11.14 6.44
CA ILE A 170 7.53 12.47 6.76
C ILE A 170 7.96 13.42 5.64
N PRO A 171 7.04 14.02 4.85
CA PRO A 171 7.41 15.09 3.94
C PRO A 171 7.69 16.35 4.76
N GLY A 172 8.92 16.90 4.65
CA GLY A 172 9.28 18.19 5.23
C GLY A 172 9.85 18.11 6.65
N GLY A 173 11.18 17.94 6.75
CA GLY A 173 11.91 18.23 7.96
C GLY A 173 12.19 19.72 8.07
N GLU A 174 11.51 20.42 8.96
CA GLU A 174 11.98 21.69 9.53
C GLU A 174 12.16 21.51 11.03
N GLU A 175 13.40 21.73 11.45
CA GLU A 175 13.92 21.62 12.79
C GLU A 175 13.37 22.78 13.65
N TRP A 176 12.36 22.51 14.48
CA TRP A 176 11.87 23.51 15.43
C TRP A 176 12.84 23.63 16.59
N GLY A 177 13.66 24.68 16.52
CA GLY A 177 14.50 25.14 17.63
C GLY A 177 13.69 25.36 18.90
N HIS A 178 14.32 25.03 20.02
CA HIS A 178 13.84 25.24 21.39
C HIS A 178 13.38 26.70 21.59
N LEU A 179 12.08 26.88 21.86
CA LEU A 179 11.55 28.14 22.40
C LEU A 179 10.88 27.84 23.73
N GLU A 180 11.52 28.30 24.80
CA GLU A 180 10.97 28.33 26.16
C GLU A 180 9.63 29.07 26.18
N SER A 181 8.56 28.36 26.52
CA SER A 181 7.25 28.96 26.75
C SER A 181 7.20 29.58 28.15
N LYS A 182 7.35 30.90 28.24
CA LYS A 182 6.85 31.67 29.39
C LYS A 182 5.32 31.68 29.33
N GLN A 183 4.70 31.17 30.39
CA GLN A 183 3.27 31.20 30.63
C GLN A 183 2.87 32.54 31.25
N GLU A 184 1.90 33.25 30.66
CA GLU A 184 1.04 34.21 31.38
C GLU A 184 -0.44 34.01 31.00
N PRO A 185 -1.40 34.22 31.92
CA PRO A 185 -2.80 33.82 31.75
C PRO A 185 -3.69 34.99 31.29
N GLY A 186 -4.66 34.72 30.41
CA GLY A 186 -5.63 35.72 29.96
C GLY A 186 -6.95 35.13 29.49
N VAL A 187 -7.98 35.29 30.33
CA VAL A 187 -9.42 35.56 30.06
C VAL A 187 -10.13 34.78 28.95
N TRP A 188 -11.12 33.97 29.36
CA TRP A 188 -12.12 33.35 28.48
C TRP A 188 -13.32 34.30 28.32
N GLU A 189 -13.58 34.78 27.11
CA GLU A 189 -14.89 35.32 26.74
C GLU A 189 -15.66 34.24 25.97
N ASP A 190 -16.83 33.88 26.51
CA ASP A 190 -17.81 33.01 25.88
C ASP A 190 -18.31 33.64 24.58
N VAL A 191 -18.06 32.96 23.46
CA VAL A 191 -18.76 33.24 22.20
C VAL A 191 -19.48 31.97 21.77
N GLY A 192 -20.80 32.08 21.73
CA GLY A 192 -21.75 30.99 21.63
C GLY A 192 -21.58 30.08 20.42
N LEU A 193 -21.92 28.81 20.65
CA LEU A 193 -22.13 27.78 19.64
C LEU A 193 -23.35 28.16 18.78
N GLN A 194 -23.11 28.62 17.56
CA GLN A 194 -24.10 28.55 16.49
C GLN A 194 -23.87 27.27 15.71
N ASN A 195 -24.75 26.29 15.91
CA ASN A 195 -24.79 25.05 15.14
C ASN A 195 -25.36 25.35 13.75
N ASP A 196 -24.49 25.54 12.77
CA ASP A 196 -24.86 25.42 11.37
C ASP A 196 -24.39 24.05 10.87
N ALA A 197 -25.34 23.13 10.77
CA ALA A 197 -25.21 21.88 10.03
C ALA A 197 -25.10 22.22 8.53
N GLY A 198 -23.91 22.64 8.11
CA GLY A 198 -23.53 22.69 6.71
C GLY A 198 -23.12 21.29 6.26
N GLU A 199 -23.96 20.68 5.46
CA GLU A 199 -23.64 19.47 4.69
C GLU A 199 -22.29 19.64 3.99
N ASN A 200 -21.33 18.75 4.28
CA ASN A 200 -20.02 18.79 3.65
C ASN A 200 -20.13 18.20 2.22
N PRO A 201 -19.92 18.96 1.12
CA PRO A 201 -20.22 18.50 -0.24
C PRO A 201 -19.12 17.69 -0.94
N TRP A 202 -18.14 17.11 -0.21
CA TRP A 202 -16.99 16.43 -0.83
C TRP A 202 -16.77 15.03 -0.27
N SER A 203 -17.31 14.03 -0.97
CA SER A 203 -16.61 12.79 -1.35
C SER A 203 -17.63 11.77 -1.90
N MET A 204 -18.14 12.02 -3.10
CA MET A 204 -18.44 10.89 -3.98
C MET A 204 -17.19 10.71 -4.84
N ASP A 205 -16.17 10.07 -4.26
CA ASP A 205 -15.26 9.31 -5.11
C ASP A 205 -16.14 8.27 -5.79
N GLU A 206 -16.24 8.37 -7.11
CA GLU A 206 -16.97 7.45 -7.96
C GLU A 206 -16.30 6.09 -7.80
N GLU A 207 -16.75 5.31 -6.81
CA GLU A 207 -16.41 3.90 -6.65
C GLU A 207 -16.64 3.27 -8.00
N ARG A 208 -15.57 2.96 -8.74
CA ARG A 208 -15.72 2.22 -9.97
C ARG A 208 -16.09 0.80 -9.58
N PRO A 209 -17.35 0.37 -9.80
CA PRO A 209 -17.75 -0.96 -9.38
C PRO A 209 -16.88 -1.97 -10.13
N GLY A 210 -16.07 -2.69 -9.36
CA GLY A 210 -15.31 -3.83 -9.84
C GLY A 210 -13.78 -3.70 -9.88
N LEU A 211 -13.18 -2.68 -9.25
CA LEU A 211 -11.78 -2.76 -8.83
C LEU A 211 -11.69 -3.06 -7.34
N ILE A 212 -10.95 -4.10 -6.97
CA ILE A 212 -10.76 -4.51 -5.57
C ILE A 212 -9.29 -4.79 -5.29
N VAL A 213 -8.87 -4.58 -4.04
CA VAL A 213 -7.63 -5.12 -3.47
C VAL A 213 -7.96 -5.74 -2.12
N GLU A 214 -7.65 -7.02 -1.96
CA GLU A 214 -8.04 -7.81 -0.80
C GLU A 214 -6.86 -8.66 -0.32
N GLU A 215 -6.81 -8.96 0.98
CA GLU A 215 -5.87 -9.95 1.52
C GLU A 215 -6.42 -11.36 1.28
N GLU A 216 -5.61 -12.20 0.64
CA GLU A 216 -5.88 -13.62 0.50
C GLU A 216 -5.46 -14.33 1.79
N PHE A 217 -6.45 -14.68 2.61
CA PHE A 217 -6.24 -15.67 3.65
C PHE A 217 -6.00 -17.02 2.98
N ASN A 218 -4.78 -17.55 3.08
CA ASN A 218 -4.54 -18.96 2.81
C ASN A 218 -5.43 -19.72 3.79
N GLN A 219 -6.56 -20.26 3.31
CA GLN A 219 -7.18 -21.39 3.98
C GLN A 219 -6.07 -22.44 4.07
N ILE A 220 -5.60 -22.68 5.28
CA ILE A 220 -4.82 -23.86 5.61
C ILE A 220 -5.68 -25.01 5.07
N LYS A 221 -5.26 -25.60 3.95
CA LYS A 221 -5.77 -26.91 3.57
C LYS A 221 -5.27 -27.82 4.68
N ASP A 222 -6.17 -28.20 5.58
CA ASP A 222 -6.00 -29.35 6.43
C ASP A 222 -5.95 -30.60 5.52
N ASP A 223 -4.84 -30.77 4.79
CA ASP A 223 -4.47 -32.03 4.16
C ASP A 223 -3.94 -32.95 5.27
N ASN A 224 -4.83 -33.38 6.15
CA ASN A 224 -4.60 -34.48 7.10
C ASN A 224 -5.92 -35.12 7.55
N ILE A 225 -6.61 -35.76 6.61
CA ILE A 225 -7.43 -36.94 6.91
C ILE A 225 -7.06 -38.01 5.89
N ALA A 226 -6.11 -38.86 6.27
CA ALA A 226 -5.85 -40.12 5.60
C ALA A 226 -6.94 -41.15 5.96
N PHE A 227 -7.28 -42.00 4.99
CA PHE A 227 -8.19 -43.14 5.09
C PHE A 227 -7.72 -44.21 6.08
#